data_AF-A0A4Y9F395-F1
#
_entry.id   AF-A0A4Y9F395-F1
#
_cell.length_a   1.000
_cell.length_b   1.000
_cell.length_c   1.000
_cell.angle_alpha   90.00
_cell.angle_beta   90.00
_cell.angle_gamma   90.00
#
_symmetry.space_group_name_H-M   'P 1'
#
loop_
_entity.id
_entity.type
_entity.pdbx_description
1 polymer ?
#
loop_
_entity_poly.entity_id
_entity_poly.type
_entity_poly.pdbx_seq_one_letter_code
_entity_poly.pdbx_strand_id
1 'polypeptide(L)'
;MEALAALRVLYADNLVCHICGLEIVDHRKTPHCCDKPKRLHWLTADHITPRSQGGTDAISNLRPAHHACNSARGARPLPVVKPEDSTNFFI
;
A
#
# COMPACT_ATOMS: atom_id res chain seq x y z
N MET A 1 -6.22 -9.02 -12.36
CA MET A 1 -5.65 -7.96 -13.23
C MET A 1 -6.37 -6.63 -13.01
N GLU A 2 -7.71 -6.62 -12.95
CA GLU A 2 -8.55 -5.41 -12.71
C GLU A 2 -8.16 -4.56 -11.49
N ALA A 3 -7.99 -5.17 -10.31
CA ALA A 3 -7.73 -4.44 -9.07
C ALA A 3 -6.50 -3.51 -9.12
N LEU A 4 -5.40 -3.97 -9.70
CA LEU A 4 -4.17 -3.17 -9.82
C LEU A 4 -4.31 -2.03 -10.82
N ALA A 5 -5.09 -2.24 -11.89
CA ALA A 5 -5.39 -1.18 -12.84
C ALA A 5 -6.28 -0.11 -12.19
N ALA A 6 -7.31 -0.52 -11.46
CA ALA A 6 -8.18 0.38 -10.71
C ALA A 6 -7.40 1.21 -9.67
N LEU A 7 -6.50 0.59 -8.89
CA LEU A 7 -5.66 1.31 -7.94
C LEU A 7 -4.75 2.33 -8.63
N ARG A 8 -4.18 1.99 -9.79
CA ARG A 8 -3.36 2.95 -10.55
C ARG A 8 -4.18 4.10 -11.12
N VAL A 9 -5.44 3.89 -11.46
CA VAL A 9 -6.33 4.98 -11.91
C VAL A 9 -6.73 5.86 -10.73
N LEU A 10 -7.15 5.26 -9.61
CA LEU A 10 -7.62 6.00 -8.43
C LEU A 10 -6.53 6.80 -7.73
N TYR A 11 -5.32 6.24 -7.65
CA TYR A 11 -4.20 6.87 -6.95
C TYR A 11 -3.23 7.55 -7.91
N ALA A 12 -3.34 7.33 -9.22
CA ALA A 12 -2.48 7.91 -10.26
C ALA A 12 -0.98 7.81 -9.89
N ASP A 13 -0.32 8.95 -9.72
CA ASP A 13 1.09 9.04 -9.32
C ASP A 13 1.29 9.11 -7.79
N ASN A 14 0.21 9.22 -7.02
CA ASN A 14 0.22 9.26 -5.56
C ASN A 14 0.03 7.87 -4.93
N LEU A 15 0.81 6.89 -5.40
CA LEU A 15 0.78 5.54 -4.84
C LEU A 15 1.53 5.52 -3.50
N VAL A 16 0.82 5.79 -2.42
CA VAL A 16 1.35 5.71 -1.06
C VAL A 16 0.93 4.39 -0.43
N CYS A 17 1.88 3.65 0.14
CA CYS A 17 1.58 2.41 0.86
C CYS A 17 0.81 2.73 2.13
N HIS A 18 -0.44 2.28 2.23
CA HIS A 18 -1.27 2.56 3.40
C HIS A 18 -0.83 1.84 4.69
N ILE A 19 0.15 0.92 4.62
CA ILE A 19 0.68 0.20 5.78
C ILE A 19 1.86 0.96 6.40
N CYS A 20 2.79 1.46 5.58
CA CYS A 20 4.01 2.12 6.07
C CYS A 20 4.08 3.63 5.78
N GLY A 21 3.14 4.17 5.00
CA GLY A 21 3.08 5.60 4.64
C GLY A 21 4.09 6.03 3.57
N LEU A 22 4.96 5.14 3.09
CA LEU A 22 5.96 5.48 2.07
C LEU A 22 5.43 5.28 0.65
N GLU A 23 5.97 6.07 -0.28
CA GLU A 23 5.65 5.95 -1.70
C GLU A 23 6.00 4.57 -2.27
N ILE A 24 5.18 4.12 -3.20
CA ILE A 24 5.33 2.89 -3.97
C ILE A 24 5.84 3.28 -5.34
N VAL A 25 7.07 2.85 -5.65
CA VAL A 25 7.67 3.13 -6.94
C VAL A 25 7.07 2.20 -8.01
N ASP A 26 6.48 2.79 -9.07
CA ASP A 26 5.99 2.01 -10.21
C ASP A 26 7.15 1.68 -11.16
N HIS A 27 7.82 0.55 -10.89
CA HIS A 27 8.93 0.06 -11.70
C HIS A 27 8.60 -0.24 -13.17
N ARG A 28 7.33 -0.15 -13.60
CA ARG A 28 6.98 -0.16 -15.04
C ARG A 28 7.41 1.14 -15.73
N LYS A 29 7.36 2.27 -15.01
CA LYS A 29 7.82 3.58 -15.50
C LYS A 29 9.34 3.72 -15.35
N THR A 30 9.91 3.08 -14.31
CA THR A 30 11.34 3.22 -13.97
C THR A 30 12.00 1.86 -13.67
N PRO A 31 12.35 1.07 -14.71
CA PRO A 31 12.84 -0.30 -14.54
C PRO A 31 14.21 -0.44 -13.84
N HIS A 32 14.90 0.66 -13.53
CA HIS A 32 16.24 0.68 -12.91
C HIS A 32 16.35 1.59 -11.67
N CYS A 33 15.23 2.01 -11.06
CA CYS A 33 15.27 3.04 -10.01
C CYS A 33 15.70 2.59 -8.61
N CYS A 34 16.04 1.31 -8.38
CA CYS A 34 16.55 0.87 -7.07
C CYS A 34 17.43 -0.38 -7.17
N ASP A 35 18.47 -0.45 -6.33
CA ASP A 35 19.32 -1.63 -6.14
C ASP A 35 18.63 -2.76 -5.38
N LYS A 36 17.48 -2.47 -4.76
CA LYS A 36 16.72 -3.46 -4.01
C LYS A 36 15.90 -4.36 -4.94
N PRO A 37 15.62 -5.62 -4.54
CA PRO A 37 14.81 -6.52 -5.35
C PRO A 37 13.42 -5.91 -5.65
N LYS A 38 13.08 -5.74 -6.93
CA LYS A 38 11.79 -5.19 -7.39
C LYS A 38 10.56 -5.80 -6.69
N ARG A 39 10.65 -7.09 -6.32
CA ARG A 39 9.62 -7.83 -5.58
C ARG A 39 9.31 -7.31 -4.17
N LEU A 40 10.13 -6.43 -3.60
CA LEU A 40 9.88 -5.86 -2.27
C LEU A 40 9.08 -4.54 -2.35
N HIS A 41 9.24 -3.77 -3.43
CA HIS A 41 8.70 -2.41 -3.58
C HIS A 41 7.53 -2.31 -4.57
N TRP A 42 7.25 -3.37 -5.32
CA TRP A 42 6.16 -3.36 -6.28
C TRP A 42 4.78 -3.17 -5.63
N LEU A 43 3.92 -2.49 -6.38
CA LEU A 43 2.52 -2.25 -6.05
C LEU A 43 1.73 -3.56 -5.97
N THR A 44 1.04 -3.74 -4.85
CA THR A 44 0.03 -4.78 -4.64
C THR A 44 -1.28 -4.17 -4.13
N ALA A 45 -2.37 -4.91 -4.30
CA ALA A 45 -3.65 -4.58 -3.67
C ALA A 45 -3.73 -5.31 -2.32
N ASP A 46 -3.72 -4.54 -1.22
CA ASP A 46 -3.96 -5.04 0.12
C ASP A 46 -5.46 -4.92 0.46
N HIS A 47 -6.00 -5.96 1.09
CA HIS A 47 -7.38 -5.95 1.56
C HIS A 47 -7.46 -5.39 2.98
N ILE A 48 -8.22 -4.29 3.18
CA ILE A 48 -8.44 -3.68 4.51
C ILE A 48 -8.96 -4.74 5.49
N THR A 49 -10.04 -5.42 5.11
CA THR A 49 -10.48 -6.66 5.75
C THR A 49 -9.89 -7.83 4.96
N PRO A 50 -9.06 -8.70 5.57
CA PRO A 50 -8.49 -9.86 4.87
C PRO A 50 -9.57 -10.76 4.27
N ARG A 51 -9.29 -11.36 3.10
CA ARG A 51 -10.22 -12.30 2.45
C ARG A 51 -10.62 -13.47 3.34
N SER A 52 -9.67 -14.00 4.13
CA SER A 52 -9.92 -15.07 5.09
C SER A 52 -10.85 -14.67 6.25
N GLN A 53 -11.11 -13.36 6.42
CA GLN A 53 -12.00 -12.79 7.42
C GLN A 53 -13.27 -12.18 6.78
N GLY A 54 -13.58 -12.55 5.53
CA GLY A 54 -14.79 -12.10 4.83
C GLY A 54 -14.61 -10.82 3.99
N GLY A 55 -13.39 -10.34 3.81
CA GLY A 55 -13.11 -9.22 2.92
C GLY A 55 -13.37 -9.53 1.44
N THR A 56 -13.90 -8.55 0.71
CA THR A 56 -14.23 -8.67 -0.72
C THR A 56 -13.14 -8.06 -1.61
N ASP A 57 -13.13 -8.39 -2.90
CA ASP A 57 -12.27 -7.75 -3.90
C ASP A 57 -12.84 -6.40 -4.41
N ALA A 58 -13.85 -5.85 -3.73
CA ALA A 58 -14.41 -4.54 -4.05
C ALA A 58 -13.36 -3.44 -3.82
N ILE A 59 -13.32 -2.44 -4.69
CA ILE A 59 -12.34 -1.36 -4.62
C ILE A 59 -12.38 -0.58 -3.29
N SER A 60 -13.54 -0.56 -2.63
CA SER A 60 -13.71 0.01 -1.28
C SER A 60 -12.86 -0.71 -0.22
N ASN A 61 -12.64 -2.02 -0.37
CA ASN A 61 -11.85 -2.85 0.53
C ASN A 61 -10.37 -2.96 0.10
N LEU A 62 -9.97 -2.37 -1.03
CA LEU A 62 -8.60 -2.45 -1.54
C LEU A 62 -7.81 -1.16 -1.30
N ARG A 63 -6.55 -1.30 -0.90
CA ARG A 63 -5.60 -0.19 -0.77
C ARG A 63 -4.25 -0.54 -1.40
N PRO A 64 -3.51 0.47 -1.89
CA PRO A 64 -2.18 0.26 -2.43
C PRO A 64 -1.19 -0.07 -1.29
N ALA A 65 -0.41 -1.13 -1.47
CA ALA A 65 0.66 -1.51 -0.54
C ALA A 65 1.88 -2.05 -1.27
N HIS A 66 3.08 -1.86 -0.70
CA HIS A 66 4.25 -2.63 -1.13
C HIS A 66 4.00 -4.11 -0.89
N HIS A 67 4.45 -4.96 -1.81
CA HIS A 67 4.34 -6.41 -1.61
C HIS A 67 5.00 -6.91 -0.33
N ALA A 68 6.16 -6.37 0.06
CA ALA A 68 6.81 -6.77 1.31
C ALA A 68 5.93 -6.45 2.52
N CYS A 69 5.32 -5.26 2.55
CA CYS A 69 4.43 -4.84 3.63
C CYS A 69 3.14 -5.68 3.67
N ASN A 70 2.50 -5.88 2.51
CA ASN A 70 1.28 -6.69 2.39
C ASN A 70 1.55 -8.15 2.81
N SER A 71 2.61 -8.77 2.29
CA SER A 71 3.01 -10.13 2.65
C SER A 71 3.34 -10.26 4.14
N ALA A 72 4.06 -9.29 4.71
CA ALA A 72 4.38 -9.29 6.13
C ALA A 72 3.10 -9.13 6.99
N ARG A 73 2.17 -8.25 6.60
CA ARG A 73 0.89 -8.04 7.31
C ARG A 73 0.08 -9.33 7.39
N GLY A 74 -0.07 -10.03 6.26
CA GLY A 74 -0.91 -11.23 6.19
C GLY A 74 -2.37 -10.92 6.58
N ALA A 75 -2.97 -11.76 7.42
CA ALA A 75 -4.35 -11.57 7.89
C ALA A 75 -4.46 -10.70 9.16
N ARG A 76 -3.41 -9.98 9.56
CA ARG A 76 -3.47 -9.12 10.75
C ARG A 76 -4.28 -7.85 10.46
N PRO A 77 -5.00 -7.32 11.46
CA PRO A 77 -5.66 -6.02 11.32
C PRO A 77 -4.63 -4.93 10.97
N LEU A 78 -5.09 -3.86 10.33
CA LEU A 78 -4.21 -2.74 10.01
C LEU A 78 -3.61 -2.15 11.29
N PRO A 79 -2.34 -1.71 11.25
CA PRO A 79 -1.75 -1.02 12.38
C PRO A 79 -2.60 0.22 12.68
N VAL A 80 -2.98 0.39 13.94
CA VAL A 80 -3.62 1.62 14.39
C VAL A 80 -2.55 2.70 14.28
N VAL A 81 -2.68 3.58 13.30
CA VAL A 81 -1.92 4.83 13.28
C VAL A 81 -2.38 5.60 14.51
N LYS A 82 -1.58 5.59 15.58
CA LYS A 82 -1.79 6.55 16.66
C LYS A 82 -1.61 7.91 16.03
N PRO A 83 -2.56 8.86 16.14
CA PRO A 83 -2.28 10.22 15.69
C PRO A 83 -1.04 10.68 16.46
N GLU A 84 0.08 10.85 15.76
CA GLU A 84 1.24 11.48 16.38
C GLU A 84 0.82 12.86 16.88
N ASP A 85 1.21 13.17 18.12
CA ASP A 85 0.96 14.43 18.79
C ASP A 85 1.39 15.60 17.88
N SER A 86 0.40 16.30 17.31
CA SER A 86 0.59 17.51 16.51
C SER A 86 1.03 18.72 17.35
N THR A 87 1.43 18.49 18.61
CA THR A 87 2.05 19.49 19.47
C THR A 87 3.56 19.53 19.25
N ASN A 88 3.97 20.06 18.10
CA ASN A 88 5.18 20.89 18.02
C ASN A 88 5.10 21.82 16.80
N PHE A 89 4.09 22.69 16.83
CA PHE A 89 4.00 23.92 16.04
C PHE A 89 4.25 25.13 16.94
N PHE A 90 5.36 25.16 17.69
CA PHE A 90 5.87 26.40 18.30
C PHE A 90 7.35 26.23 18.64
N ILE A 91 8.24 26.68 17.75
CA ILE A 91 9.35 27.63 17.98
C ILE A 91 10.07 27.94 16.66
#